data_AF-C1D570-F1
#
_entry.id   AF-C1D570-F1
#
_cell.length_a   1.000
_cell.length_b   1.000
_cell.length_c   1.000
_cell.angle_alpha   90.00
_cell.angle_beta   90.00
_cell.angle_gamma   90.00
#
_symmetry.space_group_name_H-M   'P 1'
#
loop_
_entity.id
_entity.type
_entity.pdbx_description
1 polymer ?
#
loop_
_entity_poly.entity_id
_entity_poly.type
_entity_poly.pdbx_seq_one_letter_code
_entity_poly.pdbx_strand_id
1 'polypeptide(L)'
;MSTNKVYIGFPFEQASTKTLKSSAFITLFPVLSGYRDKDTLSMNLVTSYTDFYRKAKEDGSWEWLRVNFQTVIPVSEIVTIAFFDLNAHDQIKSCKPEKKRADQQPEPAHQHSLIQQEI
;
A
#
# COMPACT_ATOMS: atom_id res chain seq x y z
N MET A 1 -15.04 10.95 2.27
CA MET A 1 -13.88 10.43 1.52
C MET A 1 -13.42 9.19 2.24
N SER A 2 -13.57 7.99 1.67
CA SER A 2 -12.88 6.83 2.24
C SER A 2 -11.39 7.03 2.00
N THR A 3 -10.60 7.00 3.06
CA THR A 3 -9.15 7.11 2.90
C THR A 3 -8.67 5.83 2.22
N ASN A 4 -7.86 5.92 1.16
CA ASN A 4 -7.22 4.73 0.56
C ASN A 4 -6.06 4.22 1.43
N LYS A 5 -6.12 4.46 2.74
CA LYS A 5 -5.04 4.17 3.66
C LYS A 5 -4.99 2.68 3.89
N VAL A 6 -3.78 2.15 3.95
CA VAL A 6 -3.52 0.75 4.25
C VAL A 6 -2.69 0.67 5.52
N TYR A 7 -3.04 -0.25 6.39
CA TYR A 7 -2.27 -0.61 7.58
C TYR A 7 -2.03 -2.11 7.57
N ILE A 8 -0.81 -2.49 7.95
CA ILE A 8 -0.40 -3.87 8.16
C ILE A 8 0.12 -3.93 9.59
N GLY A 9 -0.38 -4.87 10.38
CA GLY A 9 0.02 -4.97 11.78
C GLY A 9 -0.68 -6.10 12.51
N PHE A 10 -0.50 -6.12 13.82
CA PHE A 10 -1.11 -7.13 14.69
C PHE A 10 -2.42 -6.60 15.24
N PRO A 11 -3.55 -7.28 15.03
CA PRO A 11 -4.81 -6.84 15.62
C PRO A 11 -4.77 -7.10 17.14
N PHE A 12 -5.32 -6.17 17.94
CA PHE A 12 -5.38 -6.34 19.40
C PHE A 12 -6.41 -7.38 19.82
N GLU A 13 -7.48 -7.50 19.04
CA GLU A 13 -8.46 -8.56 19.16
C GLU A 13 -8.31 -9.53 17.98
N GLN A 14 -8.67 -10.80 18.17
CA GLN A 14 -8.65 -11.75 17.06
C GLN A 14 -9.60 -11.28 15.96
N ALA A 15 -9.02 -10.88 14.82
CA ALA A 15 -9.78 -10.52 13.64
C ALA A 15 -10.48 -11.77 13.10
N SER A 16 -11.79 -11.87 13.33
CA SER A 16 -12.64 -12.92 12.82
C SER A 16 -13.90 -12.32 12.21
N THR A 17 -14.57 -13.06 11.32
CA THR A 17 -15.85 -12.63 10.75
C THR A 17 -16.92 -12.41 11.83
N LYS A 18 -16.82 -13.09 12.97
CA LYS A 18 -17.70 -12.88 14.12
C LYS A 18 -17.38 -11.56 14.83
N THR A 19 -16.11 -11.30 15.14
CA THR A 19 -15.63 -10.07 15.79
C THR A 19 -15.96 -8.83 14.95
N LEU A 20 -15.77 -8.92 13.63
CA LEU A 20 -16.07 -7.83 12.69
C LEU A 20 -17.57 -7.52 12.59
N LYS A 21 -18.44 -8.51 12.79
CA LYS A 21 -19.91 -8.31 12.80
C LYS A 21 -20.41 -7.68 14.09
N SER A 22 -19.72 -7.92 15.21
CA SER A 22 -20.12 -7.41 16.52
C SER A 22 -19.48 -6.08 16.90
N SER A 23 -18.34 -5.71 16.30
CA SER A 23 -17.62 -4.48 16.61
C SER A 23 -17.80 -3.42 15.52
N ALA A 24 -17.94 -2.15 15.93
CA ALA A 24 -17.95 -1.01 15.02
C ALA A 24 -16.53 -0.60 14.55
N PHE A 25 -15.49 -1.07 15.25
CA PHE A 25 -14.10 -0.71 15.00
C PHE A 25 -13.17 -1.93 15.12
N ILE A 26 -12.03 -1.87 14.44
CA ILE A 26 -10.89 -2.72 14.74
C ILE A 26 -9.75 -1.88 15.28
N THR A 27 -8.97 -2.46 16.17
CA THR A 27 -7.74 -1.87 16.68
C THR A 27 -6.55 -2.74 16.27
N LEU A 28 -5.49 -2.09 15.80
CA LEU A 28 -4.26 -2.77 15.42
C LEU A 28 -3.02 -2.03 15.93
N PHE A 29 -2.00 -2.82 16.21
CA PHE A 29 -0.63 -2.37 16.47
C PHE A 29 0.11 -2.31 15.12
N PRO A 30 0.37 -1.11 14.56
CA PRO A 30 0.78 -0.98 13.16
C PRO A 30 2.24 -1.36 12.97
N VAL A 31 2.58 -2.14 11.95
CA VAL A 31 3.96 -2.45 11.57
C VAL A 31 4.36 -1.69 10.32
N LEU A 32 3.43 -1.57 9.36
CA LEU A 32 3.58 -0.77 8.14
C LEU A 32 2.31 0.03 7.89
N SER A 33 2.44 1.19 7.26
CA SER A 33 1.30 1.92 6.72
C SER A 33 1.62 2.58 5.38
N GLY A 34 0.57 2.88 4.64
CA GLY A 34 0.70 3.45 3.30
C GLY A 34 -0.65 3.73 2.67
N TYR A 35 -0.70 3.65 1.34
CA TYR A 35 -1.91 3.90 0.58
C TYR A 35 -2.04 2.95 -0.61
N ARG A 36 -3.29 2.71 -1.02
CA ARG A 36 -3.62 2.05 -2.27
C ARG A 36 -3.84 3.10 -3.35
N ASP A 37 -3.08 3.00 -4.44
CA ASP A 37 -3.28 3.84 -5.60
C ASP A 37 -4.68 3.63 -6.19
N LYS A 38 -5.34 4.72 -6.60
CA LYS A 38 -6.75 4.69 -7.02
C LYS A 38 -6.94 3.99 -8.36
N ASP A 39 -6.00 4.17 -9.28
CA ASP A 39 -6.16 3.75 -10.67
C ASP A 39 -5.53 2.37 -10.90
N THR A 40 -4.35 2.14 -10.32
CA THR A 40 -3.60 0.89 -10.46
C THR A 40 -3.94 -0.14 -9.39
N LEU A 41 -4.66 0.27 -8.34
CA LEU A 41 -4.98 -0.54 -7.16
C LEU A 41 -3.74 -1.09 -6.43
N SER A 42 -2.56 -0.55 -6.74
CA SER A 42 -1.28 -1.00 -6.19
C SER A 42 -1.10 -0.49 -4.75
N MET A 43 -0.57 -1.35 -3.89
CA MET A 43 -0.28 -1.00 -2.51
C MET A 43 1.12 -0.38 -2.40
N ASN A 44 1.16 0.88 -1.95
CA ASN A 44 2.37 1.66 -1.71
C ASN A 44 2.57 1.80 -0.20
N LEU A 45 3.58 1.11 0.33
CA LEU A 45 3.96 1.17 1.73
C LEU A 45 4.93 2.35 1.92
N VAL A 46 4.60 3.26 2.84
CA VAL A 46 5.31 4.54 3.01
C VAL A 46 6.03 4.60 4.35
N THR A 47 5.40 4.04 5.38
CA THR A 47 5.91 4.13 6.75
C THR A 47 6.19 2.74 7.29
N SER A 48 7.38 2.55 7.83
CA SER A 48 7.76 1.41 8.67
C SER A 48 7.90 1.85 10.11
N TYR A 49 7.18 1.19 11.01
CA TYR A 49 7.21 1.51 12.45
C TYR A 49 8.31 0.73 13.19
N THR A 50 9.08 -0.12 12.50
CA THR A 50 10.12 -0.97 13.10
C THR A 50 11.15 -0.16 13.88
N ASP A 51 11.65 0.93 13.31
CA ASP A 51 12.67 1.77 13.95
C ASP A 51 12.10 2.58 15.12
N PHE A 52 10.83 3.01 15.00
CA PHE A 52 10.11 3.68 16.06
C PHE A 52 9.95 2.75 17.29
N TYR A 53 9.58 1.50 17.07
CA TYR A 53 9.47 0.51 18.14
C TYR A 53 10.81 0.07 18.72
N ARG A 54 11.86 0.02 17.89
CA ARG A 54 13.22 -0.25 18.38
C ARG A 54 13.66 0.83 19.37
N LYS A 55 13.50 2.10 19.01
CA LYS A 55 13.81 3.24 19.90
C LYS A 55 13.01 3.19 21.19
N ALA A 56 11.71 2.87 21.12
CA ALA A 56 10.86 2.74 22.30
C ALA A 56 11.31 1.64 23.28
N LYS A 57 11.95 0.58 22.76
CA LYS A 57 12.56 -0.45 23.62
C LYS A 57 13.86 0.03 24.25
N GLU A 58 14.66 0.79 23.51
CA GLU A 58 15.94 1.34 23.97
C GLU A 58 15.75 2.41 25.07
N ASP A 59 14.72 3.26 24.95
CA ASP A 59 14.42 4.33 25.90
C ASP A 59 13.49 3.92 27.07
N GLY A 60 13.01 2.67 27.08
CA GLY A 60 12.14 2.12 28.12
C GLY A 60 10.66 2.51 28.01
N SER A 61 10.25 3.23 26.96
CA SER A 61 8.85 3.64 26.74
C SER A 61 7.94 2.54 26.17
N TRP A 62 8.50 1.38 25.83
CA TRP A 62 7.80 0.28 25.16
C TRP A 62 6.48 -0.13 25.84
N GLU A 63 6.46 -0.29 27.17
CA GLU A 63 5.26 -0.79 27.84
C GLU A 63 4.10 0.21 27.77
N TRP A 64 4.41 1.51 27.88
CA TRP A 64 3.42 2.56 27.66
C TRP A 64 2.94 2.57 26.21
N LEU A 65 3.87 2.46 25.26
CA LEU A 65 3.57 2.53 23.84
C LEU A 65 2.71 1.35 23.37
N ARG A 66 2.99 0.14 23.86
CA ARG A 66 2.24 -1.08 23.52
C ARG A 66 0.75 -0.94 23.81
N VAL A 67 0.37 -0.17 24.82
CA VAL A 67 -1.04 0.05 25.21
C VAL A 67 -1.61 1.29 24.54
N ASN A 68 -0.82 2.35 24.36
CA ASN A 68 -1.33 3.67 23.96
C ASN A 68 -1.17 3.98 22.46
N PHE A 69 -0.32 3.23 21.73
CA PHE A 69 -0.08 3.45 20.31
C PHE A 69 -0.85 2.43 19.46
N GLN A 70 -2.14 2.70 19.31
CA GLN A 70 -3.05 1.86 18.53
C GLN A 70 -3.63 2.65 17.37
N THR A 71 -3.84 1.97 16.24
CA THR A 71 -4.65 2.52 15.15
C THR A 71 -6.06 1.97 15.28
N VAL A 72 -7.04 2.87 15.43
CA VAL A 72 -8.48 2.55 15.45
C VAL A 72 -9.04 2.78 14.06
N ILE A 73 -9.70 1.78 13.49
CA ILE A 73 -10.26 1.83 12.13
C ILE A 73 -11.74 1.47 12.20
N PRO A 74 -12.66 2.34 11.74
CA PRO A 74 -14.08 2.01 11.64
C PRO A 74 -14.30 0.86 10.65
N VAL A 75 -15.05 -0.16 11.03
CA VAL A 75 -15.35 -1.32 10.16
C VAL A 75 -16.07 -0.88 8.88
N SER A 76 -16.90 0.16 8.97
CA SER A 76 -17.61 0.76 7.82
C SER A 76 -16.68 1.38 6.76
N GLU A 77 -15.42 1.67 7.09
CA GLU A 77 -14.44 2.22 6.17
C GLU A 77 -13.52 1.15 5.56
N ILE A 78 -13.62 -0.10 6.04
CA ILE A 78 -12.75 -1.18 5.59
C ILE A 78 -13.31 -1.82 4.33
N VAL A 79 -12.53 -1.72 3.26
CA VAL A 79 -12.87 -2.38 1.98
C VAL A 79 -12.52 -3.86 2.02
N THR A 80 -11.38 -4.24 2.60
CA THR A 80 -10.89 -5.63 2.68
C THR A 80 -9.95 -5.83 3.87
N ILE A 81 -9.97 -7.01 4.47
CA ILE A 81 -8.97 -7.50 5.44
C ILE A 81 -8.42 -8.82 4.93
N ALA A 82 -7.10 -8.99 5.00
CA ALA A 82 -6.42 -10.22 4.63
C ALA A 82 -5.24 -10.47 5.57
N PHE A 83 -4.88 -11.75 5.72
CA PHE A 83 -3.60 -12.10 6.31
C PHE A 83 -2.46 -11.63 5.41
N PHE A 84 -1.38 -11.19 6.04
CA PHE A 84 -0.25 -10.61 5.33
C PHE A 84 1.05 -11.26 5.77
N ASP A 85 1.85 -11.67 4.78
CA ASP A 85 3.21 -12.16 4.96
C ASP A 85 4.14 -11.28 4.12
N LEU A 86 5.11 -10.65 4.80
CA LEU A 86 6.02 -9.70 4.17
C LEU A 86 6.90 -10.38 3.12
N ASN A 87 7.43 -11.57 3.43
CA ASN A 87 8.34 -12.30 2.56
C ASN A 87 7.62 -12.79 1.30
N ALA A 88 6.41 -13.34 1.46
CA ALA A 88 5.60 -13.79 0.34
C ALA A 88 5.22 -12.61 -0.57
N HIS A 89 4.83 -11.48 0.03
CA HIS A 89 4.48 -10.28 -0.72
C HIS A 89 5.66 -9.75 -1.56
N ASP A 90 6.87 -9.73 -1.00
CA ASP A 90 8.07 -9.26 -1.71
C ASP A 90 8.47 -10.21 -2.85
N GLN A 91 8.36 -11.53 -2.62
CA GLN A 91 8.56 -12.52 -3.69
C GLN A 91 7.54 -12.35 -4.83
N ILE A 92 6.24 -12.20 -4.51
CA ILE A 92 5.18 -11.98 -5.50
C ILE A 92 5.44 -10.70 -6.31
N LYS A 93 5.95 -9.63 -5.67
CA LYS A 93 6.33 -8.40 -6.37
C LYS A 93 7.50 -8.62 -7.33
N SER A 94 8.52 -9.37 -6.92
CA SER A 94 9.67 -9.68 -7.76
C SER A 94 9.36 -10.60 -8.95
N CYS A 95 8.31 -11.43 -8.86
CA CYS A 95 7.89 -12.33 -9.94
C CYS A 95 7.04 -11.65 -11.02
N LYS A 96 6.70 -10.35 -10.90
CA LYS A 96 5.94 -9.66 -11.94
C LYS A 96 6.87 -9.33 -13.12
N PRO A 97 6.56 -9.79 -14.35
CA PRO A 97 7.35 -9.39 -15.51
C PRO A 97 7.26 -7.87 -15.69
N GLU A 98 8.38 -7.22 -15.96
CA GLU A 98 8.41 -5.80 -16.29
C GLU A 98 7.41 -5.51 -17.40
N LYS A 99 6.45 -4.61 -17.16
CA LYS A 99 5.64 -4.04 -18.23
C LYS A 99 6.61 -3.26 -19.14
N LYS A 100 7.08 -3.87 -20.22
CA LYS A 100 7.66 -3.13 -21.35
C LYS A 100 6.59 -2.11 -21.77
N ARG A 101 6.87 -0.81 -21.61
CA ARG A 101 6.09 0.26 -22.25
C ARG A 101 6.15 0.01 -23.76
N ALA A 102 5.13 -0.63 -24.32
CA ALA A 102 4.79 -0.44 -25.71
C ALA A 102 4.24 0.98 -25.79
N ASP A 103 5.06 1.93 -26.24
CA ASP A 103 4.69 3.17 -26.93
C ASP A 103 5.96 3.97 -27.23
N GLN A 104 6.73 3.45 -28.18
CA GLN A 104 7.50 4.26 -29.13
C GLN A 104 7.25 3.62 -30.50
N GLN A 105 6.10 3.93 -31.11
CA GLN A 105 6.03 3.84 -32.57
C GLN A 105 6.87 5.00 -33.12
N PRO A 106 7.86 4.76 -34.00
CA PRO A 106 8.49 5.85 -34.74
C PRO A 106 7.44 6.49 -35.65
N GLU A 107 7.33 7.83 -35.57
CA GLU A 107 6.63 8.68 -36.54
C GLU A 107 6.89 8.19 -37.99
N PRO A 108 5.86 8.03 -38.84
CA PRO A 108 6.09 7.69 -40.23
C PRO A 108 6.77 8.88 -40.91
N ALA A 109 7.95 8.64 -41.49
CA ALA A 109 8.66 9.60 -42.31
C ALA A 109 7.76 10.09 -43.45
N HIS A 110 7.31 11.34 -43.39
CA HIS A 110 6.66 11.99 -44.50
C HIS A 110 7.63 12.06 -45.69
N GLN A 111 7.29 11.32 -46.74
CA GLN A 111 7.88 11.45 -48.07
C GLN A 111 7.60 12.87 -48.58
N HIS A 112 8.63 13.70 -48.66
CA HIS A 112 8.60 14.90 -49.50
C HIS A 112 8.80 14.47 -50.96
N SER A 113 7.74 14.53 -51.75
CA SER A 113 7.83 14.62 -53.21
C SER A 113 6.92 15.73 -53.73
N LEU A 114 7.34 16.33 -54.85
CA LEU A 114 6.82 17.48 -55.61
C LEU A 114 7.33 18.85 -55.10
N ILE A 115 8.40 19.41 -55.68
CA ILE A 115 8.48 20.06 -57.01
C ILE A 115 7.32 21.05 -57.22
N GLN A 116 7.56 22.32 -56.89
CA GLN A 116 7.32 23.55 -57.67
C GLN A 116 8.33 24.57 -57.09
N GLN A 117 9.12 25.33 -57.84
CA GLN A 117 8.71 26.41 -58.72
C GLN A 117 9.81 26.79 -59.73
N GLU A 118 9.34 27.41 -60.81
CA GLU A 118 10.02 28.03 -61.94
C GLU A 118 11.11 29.05 -61.54
N ILE A 119 12.20 29.10 -62.31
CA ILE A 119 12.66 30.22 -63.19
C ILE A 119 13.63 29.61 -64.21
#